data_AF-A0A815TQ28-F1
#
_entry.id   AF-A0A815TQ28-F1
#
_cell.length_a   1.000
_cell.length_b   1.000
_cell.length_c   1.000
_cell.angle_alpha   90.00
_cell.angle_beta   90.00
_cell.angle_gamma   90.00
#
_symmetry.space_group_name_H-M   'P 1'
#
loop_
_entity.id
_entity.type
_entity.pdbx_description
1 polymer ?
#
loop_
_entity_poly.entity_id
_entity_poly.type
_entity_poly.pdbx_seq_one_letter_code
_entity_poly.pdbx_strand_id
1 'polypeptide(L)'
;IFYLGTILSPWMFSLVWLFGTIKPFITKRYLLLMIILGSITFTFELILAFKSPCPPLVNTMKGNILILFIWLSTFLLLGYPRLVIANYVRAHSSNGMFWFGANVQLGALIGSIVAYLLVETFLLFKEQLPCEKIKC
;
A
#
# COMPACT_ATOMS: atom_id res chain seq x y z
N ILE A 1 -13.40 6.17 7.03
CA ILE A 1 -11.94 5.89 6.89
C ILE A 1 -11.54 5.81 5.43
N PHE A 2 -12.19 4.97 4.62
CA PHE A 2 -11.87 4.83 3.19
C PHE A 2 -11.80 6.17 2.44
N TYR A 3 -12.85 7.00 2.54
CA TYR A 3 -12.86 8.36 1.93
C TYR A 3 -11.74 9.29 2.45
N LEU A 4 -11.38 9.19 3.72
CA LEU A 4 -10.33 10.03 4.30
C LEU A 4 -8.95 9.58 3.80
N GLY A 5 -8.72 8.27 3.74
CA GLY A 5 -7.51 7.68 3.18
C GLY A 5 -7.33 8.09 1.72
N THR A 6 -8.35 7.91 0.88
CA THR A 6 -8.24 8.28 -0.54
C THR A 6 -7.94 9.76 -0.77
N ILE A 7 -8.53 10.67 0.02
CA ILE A 7 -8.23 12.12 -0.01
C ILE A 7 -6.79 12.43 0.42
N LEU A 8 -6.23 11.65 1.37
CA LEU A 8 -4.85 11.82 1.85
C LEU A 8 -3.81 11.13 0.96
N SER A 9 -4.19 10.19 0.08
CA SER A 9 -3.24 9.51 -0.84
C SER A 9 -2.34 10.47 -1.63
N PRO A 10 -2.85 11.57 -2.23
CA PRO A 10 -2.02 12.44 -3.07
C PRO A 10 -0.97 13.16 -2.23
N TRP A 11 -1.31 13.51 -0.99
CA TRP A 11 -0.36 14.11 -0.05
C TRP A 11 0.79 13.16 0.28
N MET A 12 0.53 11.87 0.44
CA MET A 12 1.59 10.89 0.69
C MET A 12 2.51 10.72 -0.52
N PHE A 13 1.95 10.69 -1.73
CA PHE A 13 2.78 10.71 -2.93
C PHE A 13 3.66 11.96 -2.98
N SER A 14 3.10 13.16 -2.74
CA SER A 14 3.89 14.39 -2.68
C SER A 14 5.03 14.34 -1.65
N LEU A 15 4.80 13.76 -0.47
CA LEU A 15 5.83 13.55 0.54
C LEU A 15 6.93 12.60 0.09
N VAL A 16 6.57 11.48 -0.54
CA VAL A 16 7.55 10.52 -1.10
C VAL A 16 8.49 11.21 -2.09
N TRP A 17 7.94 12.07 -2.96
CA TRP A 17 8.73 12.82 -3.94
C TRP A 17 9.62 13.85 -3.26
N LEU A 18 9.12 14.59 -2.26
CA LEU A 18 9.91 15.52 -1.46
C LEU A 18 11.09 14.82 -0.75
N PHE A 19 10.87 13.66 -0.13
CA PHE A 19 11.95 12.91 0.49
C PHE A 19 12.95 12.38 -0.55
N GLY A 20 12.47 11.98 -1.72
CA GLY A 20 13.32 11.51 -2.83
C GLY A 20 14.27 12.57 -3.37
N THR A 21 13.86 13.84 -3.41
CA THR A 21 14.72 14.94 -3.85
C THR A 21 15.75 15.34 -2.79
N ILE A 22 15.40 15.25 -1.50
CA ILE A 22 16.30 15.62 -0.39
C ILE A 22 17.39 14.57 -0.16
N LYS A 23 17.06 13.27 -0.27
CA LYS A 23 18.01 12.17 -0.06
C LYS A 23 17.95 11.15 -1.20
N PRO A 24 18.64 11.38 -2.33
CA PRO A 24 18.55 10.51 -3.50
C PRO A 24 19.24 9.15 -3.31
N PHE A 25 20.20 9.02 -2.38
CA PHE A 25 21.01 7.81 -2.21
C PHE A 25 21.02 7.32 -0.76
N ILE A 26 20.06 6.47 -0.43
CA ILE A 26 20.01 5.74 0.84
C ILE A 26 20.69 4.37 0.69
N THR A 27 21.42 3.93 1.72
CA THR A 27 22.10 2.63 1.73
C THR A 27 21.11 1.48 1.50
N LYS A 28 21.54 0.46 0.76
CA LYS A 28 20.74 -0.75 0.46
C LYS A 28 20.08 -1.35 1.71
N ARG A 29 20.76 -1.34 2.86
CA ARG A 29 20.24 -1.83 4.15
C ARG A 29 18.99 -1.08 4.61
N TYR A 30 18.99 0.25 4.53
CA TYR A 30 17.83 1.07 4.91
C TYR A 30 16.66 0.86 3.95
N LEU A 31 16.93 0.72 2.64
CA LEU A 31 15.88 0.40 1.67
C LEU A 31 15.23 -0.95 1.98
N LEU A 32 16.02 -1.97 2.29
CA LEU A 32 15.49 -3.28 2.70
C LEU A 32 14.65 -3.20 3.98
N LEU A 33 15.12 -2.46 5.00
CA LEU A 33 14.35 -2.24 6.22
C LEU A 33 13.00 -1.56 5.96
N MET A 34 12.98 -0.54 5.09
CA MET A 34 11.74 0.15 4.70
C MET A 34 10.78 -0.79 3.97
N ILE A 35 11.29 -1.63 3.05
CA ILE A 35 10.48 -2.62 2.33
C ILE A 35 9.90 -3.65 3.31
N ILE A 36 10.70 -4.17 4.24
CA ILE A 36 10.25 -5.14 5.25
C ILE A 36 9.16 -4.51 6.13
N LEU A 37 9.41 -3.32 6.68
CA LEU A 37 8.43 -2.64 7.52
C LEU A 37 7.15 -2.31 6.76
N GLY A 38 7.27 -1.81 5.52
CA GLY A 38 6.13 -1.54 4.65
C GLY A 38 5.34 -2.80 4.28
N SER A 39 6.01 -3.95 4.14
CA SER A 39 5.34 -5.23 3.90
C SER A 39 4.56 -5.70 5.14
N ILE A 40 5.07 -5.44 6.34
CA ILE A 40 4.38 -5.72 7.60
C ILE A 40 3.11 -4.86 7.71
N THR A 41 3.21 -3.55 7.46
CA THR A 41 2.05 -2.66 7.51
C THR A 41 1.02 -2.99 6.44
N PHE A 42 1.46 -3.34 5.23
CA PHE A 42 0.57 -3.82 4.16
C PHE A 42 -0.15 -5.12 4.55
N THR A 43 0.55 -6.07 5.17
CA THR A 43 -0.06 -7.32 5.65
C THR A 43 -1.11 -7.04 6.72
N PHE A 44 -0.87 -6.05 7.59
CA PHE A 44 -1.88 -5.62 8.56
C PHE A 44 -3.13 -5.04 7.88
N GLU A 45 -2.98 -4.21 6.85
CA GLU A 45 -4.11 -3.73 6.04
C GLU A 45 -4.89 -4.87 5.36
N LEU A 46 -4.19 -5.87 4.85
CA LEU A 46 -4.81 -7.07 4.27
C LEU A 46 -5.66 -7.81 5.31
N ILE A 47 -5.15 -7.98 6.53
CA ILE A 47 -5.89 -8.59 7.64
C ILE A 47 -7.14 -7.76 7.99
N LEU A 48 -7.01 -6.42 8.03
CA LEU A 48 -8.16 -5.54 8.25
C LEU A 48 -9.20 -5.68 7.14
N ALA A 49 -8.76 -5.82 5.90
CA ALA A 49 -9.64 -6.01 4.75
C ALA A 49 -10.41 -7.34 4.87
N PHE A 50 -9.74 -8.44 5.25
CA PHE A 50 -10.40 -9.73 5.50
C PHE A 50 -11.41 -9.71 6.65
N LYS A 51 -11.23 -8.83 7.63
CA LYS A 51 -12.15 -8.65 8.76
C LYS A 51 -13.30 -7.68 8.44
N SER A 52 -13.34 -7.10 7.24
CA SER A 52 -14.50 -6.35 6.76
C SER A 52 -15.73 -7.27 6.75
N PRO A 53 -16.87 -6.90 7.37
CA PRO A 53 -17.32 -5.52 7.62
C PRO A 53 -16.99 -4.91 9.00
N CYS A 54 -16.51 -5.71 9.95
CA CYS A 54 -16.28 -5.29 11.34
C CYS A 54 -14.79 -5.45 11.68
N PRO A 55 -13.92 -4.54 11.19
CA PRO A 55 -12.51 -4.59 11.53
C PRO A 55 -12.32 -4.45 13.05
N PRO A 56 -11.24 -5.02 13.61
CA PRO A 56 -10.92 -4.84 15.02
C PRO A 56 -10.82 -3.33 15.33
N LEU A 57 -11.49 -2.89 16.40
CA LEU A 57 -11.65 -1.49 16.83
C LEU A 57 -12.59 -0.61 15.99
N VAL A 58 -13.47 -1.20 15.19
CA VAL A 58 -14.56 -0.48 14.52
C VAL A 58 -15.38 0.35 15.54
N ASN A 59 -15.80 1.56 15.15
CA ASN A 59 -16.54 2.53 15.96
C ASN A 59 -15.76 3.20 17.12
N THR A 60 -14.44 3.03 17.21
CA THR A 60 -13.60 3.80 18.15
C THR A 60 -12.77 4.85 17.42
N MET A 61 -12.70 6.08 17.98
CA MET A 61 -11.88 7.15 17.40
C MET A 61 -10.39 6.76 17.33
N LYS A 62 -9.90 6.05 18.35
CA LYS A 62 -8.51 5.57 18.41
C LYS A 62 -8.20 4.54 17.32
N GLY A 63 -9.11 3.59 17.07
CA GLY A 63 -8.97 2.60 16.00
C GLY A 63 -8.90 3.25 14.63
N ASN A 64 -9.77 4.23 14.37
CA ASN A 64 -9.79 4.96 13.10
C ASN A 64 -8.47 5.70 12.82
N ILE A 65 -7.91 6.37 13.84
CA ILE A 65 -6.63 7.07 13.72
C ILE A 65 -5.48 6.08 13.46
N LEU A 66 -5.47 4.95 14.18
CA LEU A 66 -4.44 3.93 14.02
C LEU A 66 -4.45 3.32 12.59
N ILE A 67 -5.62 2.94 12.08
CA ILE A 67 -5.77 2.40 10.73
C ILE A 67 -5.29 3.41 9.68
N LEU A 68 -5.69 4.69 9.83
CA LEU A 68 -5.24 5.76 8.95
C LEU A 68 -3.72 5.91 8.99
N PHE A 69 -3.12 5.93 10.18
CA PHE A 69 -1.68 6.08 10.36
C PHE A 69 -0.89 4.93 9.72
N ILE A 70 -1.34 3.68 9.91
CA ILE A 70 -0.73 2.50 9.30
C ILE A 70 -0.81 2.61 7.78
N TRP A 71 -1.98 2.95 7.25
CA TRP A 71 -2.19 3.13 5.82
C TRP A 71 -1.25 4.20 5.23
N LEU A 72 -1.19 5.39 5.83
CA LEU A 72 -0.28 6.46 5.40
C LEU A 72 1.19 6.02 5.47
N SER A 73 1.57 5.29 6.51
CA SER A 73 2.92 4.75 6.69
C SER A 73 3.26 3.76 5.59
N THR A 74 2.35 2.86 5.21
CA THR A 74 2.55 1.91 4.11
C THR A 74 2.88 2.61 2.79
N PHE A 75 2.14 3.68 2.45
CA PHE A 75 2.41 4.48 1.25
C PHE A 75 3.82 5.07 1.25
N LEU A 76 4.26 5.62 2.39
CA LEU A 76 5.59 6.20 2.51
C LEU A 76 6.69 5.12 2.47
N LEU A 77 6.52 4.04 3.23
CA LEU A 77 7.50 2.97 3.41
C LEU A 77 7.73 2.14 2.13
N LEU A 78 6.69 1.93 1.32
CA LEU A 78 6.81 1.21 0.04
C LEU A 78 7.02 2.15 -1.15
N GLY A 79 6.46 3.36 -1.10
CA GLY A 79 6.58 4.36 -2.16
C GLY A 79 8.00 4.91 -2.29
N TYR A 80 8.68 5.16 -1.17
CA TYR A 80 10.04 5.70 -1.18
C TYR A 80 11.08 4.74 -1.78
N PRO A 81 11.15 3.45 -1.40
CA PRO A 81 12.02 2.48 -2.07
C PRO A 81 11.74 2.35 -3.56
N ARG A 82 10.47 2.35 -3.97
CA ARG A 82 10.08 2.32 -5.39
C ARG A 82 10.68 3.51 -6.16
N LEU A 83 10.63 4.71 -5.59
CA LEU A 83 11.22 5.91 -6.18
C LEU A 83 12.75 5.81 -6.28
N VAL A 84 13.43 5.37 -5.22
CA VAL A 84 14.90 5.25 -5.21
C VAL A 84 15.37 4.19 -6.21
N ILE A 85 14.67 3.05 -6.31
CA ILE A 85 14.99 2.01 -7.30
C ILE A 85 14.78 2.54 -8.73
N ALA A 86 13.67 3.26 -8.98
CA ALA A 86 13.42 3.87 -10.29
C ALA A 86 14.52 4.85 -10.69
N ASN A 87 14.95 5.72 -9.77
CA ASN A 87 16.04 6.66 -10.00
C ASN A 87 17.38 5.95 -10.22
N TYR A 88 17.68 4.92 -9.44
CA TYR A 88 18.91 4.13 -9.60
C TYR A 88 18.98 3.46 -10.97
N VAL A 89 17.89 2.78 -11.38
CA VAL A 89 17.79 2.09 -12.67
C VAL A 89 17.89 3.09 -13.83
N ARG A 90 17.23 4.25 -13.71
CA ARG A 90 17.31 5.34 -14.69
C ARG A 90 18.73 5.87 -14.87
N ALA A 91 19.52 5.94 -13.80
CA ALA A 91 20.89 6.45 -13.85
C ALA A 91 21.90 5.43 -14.41
N HIS A 92 21.67 4.11 -14.24
CA HIS A 92 22.66 3.07 -14.54
C HIS A 92 22.38 2.25 -15.80
N SER A 93 21.19 2.37 -16.41
CA SER A 93 20.83 1.54 -17.57
C SER A 93 19.99 2.29 -18.58
N SER A 94 20.41 2.22 -19.85
CA SER A 94 19.68 2.82 -20.99
C SER A 94 18.29 2.19 -21.18
N ASN A 95 18.16 0.86 -21.00
CA ASN A 95 16.89 0.14 -21.11
C ASN A 95 16.29 -0.23 -19.74
N GLY A 96 16.87 0.27 -18.65
CA GLY A 96 16.50 -0.12 -17.30
C GLY A 96 15.05 0.25 -16.96
N MET A 97 14.61 1.44 -17.37
CA MET A 97 13.27 1.93 -17.05
C MET A 97 12.17 1.08 -17.73
N PHE A 98 12.46 0.52 -18.91
CA PHE A 98 11.54 -0.40 -19.59
C PHE A 98 11.32 -1.67 -18.76
N TRP A 99 12.40 -2.31 -18.32
CA TRP A 99 12.32 -3.51 -17.48
C TRP A 99 11.74 -3.22 -16.10
N PHE A 100 12.05 -2.07 -15.51
CA PHE A 100 11.42 -1.62 -14.27
C PHE A 100 9.90 -1.51 -14.45
N GLY A 101 9.44 -0.85 -15.52
CA GLY A 101 8.02 -0.76 -15.86
C GLY A 101 7.38 -2.14 -16.06
N ALA A 102 8.04 -3.02 -16.83
CA ALA A 102 7.56 -4.38 -17.05
C ALA A 102 7.37 -5.17 -15.74
N ASN A 103 8.34 -5.08 -14.81
CA ASN A 103 8.24 -5.71 -13.49
C ASN A 103 7.10 -5.13 -12.64
N VAL A 104 6.91 -3.81 -12.65
CA VAL A 104 5.79 -3.17 -11.94
C VAL A 104 4.44 -3.65 -12.49
N GLN A 105 4.30 -3.75 -13.81
CA GLN A 105 3.06 -4.21 -14.45
C GLN A 105 2.80 -5.69 -14.21
N LEU A 106 3.83 -6.53 -14.23
CA LEU A 106 3.72 -7.94 -13.84
C LEU A 106 3.27 -8.08 -12.38
N GLY A 107 3.82 -7.27 -11.49
CA GLY A 107 3.37 -7.22 -10.09
C GLY A 107 1.89 -6.83 -9.96
N ALA A 108 1.44 -5.83 -10.72
CA ALA A 108 0.04 -5.44 -10.75
C ALA A 108 -0.86 -6.56 -11.30
N LEU A 109 -0.45 -7.23 -12.37
CA LEU A 109 -1.17 -8.38 -12.93
C LEU A 109 -1.33 -9.50 -11.90
N ILE A 110 -0.24 -9.90 -11.24
CA ILE A 110 -0.26 -10.92 -10.19
C ILE A 110 -1.19 -10.48 -9.05
N GLY A 111 -1.06 -9.23 -8.60
CA GLY A 111 -1.90 -8.66 -7.54
C GLY A 111 -3.39 -8.67 -7.90
N SER A 112 -3.74 -8.34 -9.15
CA SER A 112 -5.12 -8.39 -9.64
C SER A 112 -5.67 -9.82 -9.72
N ILE A 113 -4.87 -10.79 -10.19
CA ILE A 113 -5.25 -12.21 -10.21
C ILE A 113 -5.51 -12.70 -8.79
N VAL A 114 -4.61 -12.38 -7.86
CA VAL A 114 -4.74 -12.74 -6.44
C VAL A 114 -6.02 -12.12 -5.87
N ALA A 115 -6.22 -10.81 -6.03
CA ALA A 115 -7.42 -10.12 -5.55
C ALA A 115 -8.72 -10.74 -6.12
N TYR A 116 -8.74 -11.05 -7.41
CA TYR A 116 -9.88 -11.71 -8.06
C TYR A 116 -10.18 -13.08 -7.43
N LEU A 117 -9.16 -13.94 -7.26
CA LEU A 117 -9.35 -15.26 -6.64
C LEU A 117 -9.90 -15.13 -5.21
N LEU A 118 -9.35 -14.19 -4.44
CA LEU A 118 -9.76 -13.92 -3.06
C LEU A 118 -11.21 -13.45 -2.92
N VAL A 119 -11.66 -12.56 -3.81
CA VAL A 119 -13.01 -11.98 -3.78
C VAL A 119 -14.02 -12.93 -4.41
N GLU A 120 -13.79 -13.37 -5.64
CA GLU A 120 -14.79 -14.07 -6.45
C GLU A 120 -14.79 -15.58 -6.25
N THR A 121 -13.61 -16.19 -6.11
CA THR A 121 -13.50 -17.65 -6.03
C THR A 121 -13.62 -18.16 -4.61
N PHE A 122 -12.91 -17.53 -3.67
CA PHE A 122 -12.94 -17.93 -2.26
C PHE A 122 -14.05 -17.25 -1.46
N LEU A 123 -14.75 -16.25 -2.01
CA LEU A 123 -15.83 -15.51 -1.36
C LEU A 123 -15.44 -15.02 0.06
N LEU A 124 -14.17 -14.69 0.25
CA LEU A 124 -13.63 -14.27 1.55
C LEU A 124 -14.12 -12.88 1.96
N PHE A 125 -14.58 -12.10 0.97
CA PHE A 125 -15.17 -10.79 1.17
C PHE A 125 -16.68 -10.90 1.06
N LYS A 126 -17.39 -10.59 2.16
CA LYS A 126 -18.84 -10.55 2.16
C LYS A 126 -19.30 -9.16 1.73
N GLU A 127 -20.00 -9.09 0.60
CA GLU A 127 -20.60 -7.83 0.14
C GLU A 127 -21.67 -7.36 1.13
N GLN A 128 -21.67 -6.06 1.45
CA GLN A 128 -22.72 -5.44 2.25
C GLN A 128 -23.85 -4.98 1.33
N LEU A 129 -25.08 -5.45 1.56
CA LEU A 129 -26.24 -4.90 0.87
C LEU A 129 -26.51 -3.46 1.34
N PRO A 130 -26.84 -2.52 0.44
CA PRO A 130 -26.98 -1.09 0.73
C PRO A 130 -28.08 -0.67 1.74
N CYS A 131 -28.74 -1.61 2.43
CA CYS A 131 -29.77 -1.32 3.44
C CYS A 131 -29.73 -2.24 4.67
N GLU A 132 -28.71 -3.09 4.84
CA GLU A 132 -28.61 -3.96 6.00
C GLU A 132 -27.88 -3.24 7.16
N LYS A 133 -28.48 -3.24 8.37
CA LYS A 133 -27.80 -2.71 9.56
C LYS A 133 -26.56 -3.56 9.83
N ILE A 134 -25.39 -2.93 9.82
CA ILE A 134 -24.11 -3.56 10.16
C ILE A 134 -24.20 -4.07 11.60
N LYS A 135 -24.35 -5.40 11.77
CA LYS A 135 -24.19 -6.06 13.06
C LYS A 135 -22.72 -6.40 13.26
N CYS A 136 -22.02 -5.45 13.87
CA CYS A 136 -20.88 -5.73 14.73
C CYS A 136 -21.44 -5.91 16.15
#